data_AF-A0A3B0SLE5-F1
#
_entry.id   AF-A0A3B0SLE5-F1
#
_cell.length_a   1.000
_cell.length_b   1.000
_cell.length_c   1.000
_cell.angle_alpha   90.00
_cell.angle_beta   90.00
_cell.angle_gamma   90.00
#
_symmetry.space_group_name_H-M   'P 1'
#
loop_
_entity.id
_entity.type
_entity.pdbx_description
1 polymer ?
#
loop_
_entity_poly.entity_id
_entity_poly.type
_entity_poly.pdbx_seq_one_letter_code
_entity_poly.pdbx_strand_id
1 'polypeptide(L)'
;GDVWVMTSGNRSQEPIAHANDEARTRLTSLCDAFVMHDRGIVVPVDDSVTRILDGSEMPVRRSRGYAPFPVTLPIDVPPLLATGGELKATFCLGSGRHGFMSQHIGDMENLETLDAFTTAVDHMQRLFRIEPEIIVTDMHPGYLSGQWAERIADGRPVIRVQHHHAHIASVMAEHGVTAPVIGFSFDGTGYGTDGTVWGGEVLIADYARFERVAHLAPVPLPGGDAAVRRPYRMALSHLWAAGVSWSPDLPPVGAAPPDERRVLLAQLEGDLNTVPTSSMGRLFDAVSALAGVRQTITYEAQAAIELEAVADSVADGGYSFGIEADIIDPSPVLTSIVQDVRAGVPIGVIAMRFHRAVADVITRVAMSIRDREGISTIGLSGGVFANVTLTSMVRDRLEEVGFRVLTHRVVPPNDGGLALGQAMVAATRAR
;
A
#
# COMPACT_ATOMS: atom_id res chain seq x y z
N GLY A 1 -20.08 -25.23 -16.13
CA GLY A 1 -20.75 -24.95 -14.84
C GLY A 1 -21.01 -23.46 -14.78
N ASP A 2 -22.09 -23.07 -14.14
CA ASP A 2 -22.46 -21.66 -14.03
C ASP A 2 -21.50 -20.89 -13.11
N VAL A 3 -21.32 -19.59 -13.40
CA VAL A 3 -20.47 -18.69 -12.62
C VAL A 3 -21.35 -17.89 -11.66
N TRP A 4 -20.98 -17.86 -10.39
CA TRP A 4 -21.69 -17.13 -9.35
C TRP A 4 -20.79 -16.02 -8.79
N VAL A 5 -21.37 -14.83 -8.61
CA VAL A 5 -20.69 -13.72 -7.93
C VAL A 5 -20.80 -13.93 -6.43
N MET A 6 -19.65 -13.91 -5.75
CA MET A 6 -19.56 -13.98 -4.29
C MET A 6 -18.85 -12.73 -3.81
N THR A 7 -19.57 -11.86 -3.10
CA THR A 7 -19.06 -10.63 -2.49
C THR A 7 -19.53 -10.55 -1.04
N SER A 8 -18.85 -9.74 -0.22
CA SER A 8 -19.26 -9.50 1.16
C SER A 8 -20.71 -8.99 1.23
N GLY A 9 -21.49 -9.55 2.15
CA GLY A 9 -22.86 -9.12 2.42
C GLY A 9 -22.87 -7.89 3.32
N ASN A 10 -22.56 -6.72 2.77
CA ASN A 10 -22.46 -5.45 3.50
C ASN A 10 -22.79 -4.27 2.57
N ARG A 11 -23.05 -3.11 3.18
CA ARG A 11 -22.94 -1.83 2.47
C ARG A 11 -21.46 -1.49 2.33
N SER A 12 -21.14 -0.66 1.33
CA SER A 12 -19.77 -0.18 1.13
C SER A 12 -19.21 0.39 2.44
N GLN A 13 -17.98 0.00 2.79
CA GLN A 13 -17.25 0.42 4.00
C GLN A 13 -17.76 -0.08 5.35
N GLU A 14 -18.80 -0.93 5.39
CA GLU A 14 -19.23 -1.59 6.63
C GLU A 14 -18.66 -3.02 6.73
N PRO A 15 -18.46 -3.60 7.93
CA PRO A 15 -18.08 -5.01 8.07
C PRO A 15 -19.14 -5.98 7.53
N ILE A 16 -18.72 -7.19 7.17
CA ILE A 16 -19.63 -8.25 6.70
C ILE A 16 -20.70 -8.58 7.74
N ALA A 17 -21.98 -8.57 7.34
CA ALA A 17 -23.07 -9.02 8.20
C ALA A 17 -22.97 -10.53 8.40
N HIS A 18 -23.04 -10.99 9.65
CA HIS A 18 -22.86 -12.41 9.97
C HIS A 18 -23.98 -13.00 10.83
N ALA A 19 -24.79 -12.16 11.49
CA ALA A 19 -26.01 -12.59 12.16
C ALA A 19 -27.21 -12.52 11.20
N ASN A 20 -28.14 -13.48 11.29
CA ASN A 20 -29.31 -13.55 10.41
C ASN A 20 -30.18 -12.29 10.50
N ASP A 21 -30.44 -11.79 11.70
CA ASP A 21 -31.29 -10.61 11.92
C ASP A 21 -30.61 -9.32 11.43
N GLU A 22 -29.30 -9.23 11.63
CA GLU A 22 -28.46 -8.16 11.11
C GLU A 22 -28.51 -8.13 9.57
N ALA A 23 -28.28 -9.28 8.92
CA ALA A 23 -28.31 -9.39 7.46
C ALA A 23 -29.68 -9.00 6.89
N ARG A 24 -30.79 -9.45 7.50
CA ARG A 24 -32.14 -9.03 7.10
C ARG A 24 -32.30 -7.52 7.21
N THR A 25 -31.85 -6.93 8.30
CA THR A 25 -32.01 -5.49 8.54
C THR A 25 -31.19 -4.65 7.56
N ARG A 26 -29.91 -5.00 7.38
CA ARG A 26 -28.95 -4.20 6.58
C ARG A 26 -29.10 -4.40 5.07
N LEU A 27 -29.44 -5.62 4.63
CA LEU A 27 -29.30 -6.03 3.22
C LEU A 27 -30.64 -6.21 2.49
N THR A 28 -31.79 -6.03 3.13
CA THR A 28 -33.11 -6.21 2.45
C THR A 28 -33.25 -5.37 1.19
N SER A 29 -32.66 -4.17 1.14
CA SER A 29 -32.70 -3.32 -0.06
C SER A 29 -31.72 -3.73 -1.17
N LEU A 30 -30.84 -4.71 -0.91
CA LEU A 30 -29.76 -5.14 -1.80
C LEU A 30 -29.95 -6.57 -2.33
N CYS A 31 -30.88 -7.35 -1.77
CA CYS A 31 -31.04 -8.77 -2.07
C CYS A 31 -32.51 -9.12 -2.35
N ASP A 32 -32.75 -9.90 -3.40
CA ASP A 32 -34.09 -10.42 -3.72
C ASP A 32 -34.52 -11.57 -2.79
N ALA A 33 -33.53 -12.31 -2.25
CA ALA A 33 -33.75 -13.44 -1.36
C ALA A 33 -32.57 -13.63 -0.40
N PHE A 34 -32.84 -14.33 0.70
CA PHE A 34 -31.85 -14.72 1.69
C PHE A 34 -31.78 -16.24 1.83
N VAL A 35 -30.57 -16.79 1.75
CA VAL A 35 -30.28 -18.20 2.06
C VAL A 35 -29.50 -18.21 3.38
N MET A 36 -30.09 -18.77 4.44
CA MET A 36 -29.56 -18.72 5.81
C MET A 36 -29.53 -20.11 6.44
N HIS A 37 -28.84 -20.22 7.58
CA HIS A 37 -28.82 -21.42 8.41
C HIS A 37 -28.92 -21.09 9.91
N ASP A 38 -29.11 -22.11 10.74
CA ASP A 38 -29.23 -22.04 12.20
C ASP A 38 -27.89 -22.23 12.94
N ARG A 39 -26.80 -22.51 12.22
CA ARG A 39 -25.44 -22.52 12.78
C ARG A 39 -24.91 -21.08 12.96
N GLY A 40 -24.88 -20.56 14.18
CA GLY A 40 -24.35 -19.21 14.43
C GLY A 40 -22.89 -19.03 13.96
N ILE A 41 -22.58 -17.87 13.38
CA ILE A 41 -21.22 -17.45 13.03
C ILE A 41 -20.71 -16.59 14.19
N VAL A 42 -19.67 -17.04 14.90
CA VAL A 42 -19.14 -16.32 16.08
C VAL A 42 -18.11 -15.26 15.69
N VAL A 43 -17.31 -15.55 14.67
CA VAL A 43 -16.26 -14.65 14.18
C VAL A 43 -16.53 -14.39 12.69
N PRO A 44 -16.97 -13.19 12.31
CA PRO A 44 -17.05 -12.83 10.90
C PRO A 44 -15.65 -12.83 10.29
N VAL A 45 -15.54 -13.39 9.08
CA VAL A 45 -14.27 -13.49 8.37
C VAL A 45 -14.51 -13.35 6.87
N ASP A 46 -13.90 -12.33 6.28
CA ASP A 46 -13.95 -12.14 4.83
C ASP A 46 -13.18 -13.23 4.10
N ASP A 47 -13.52 -13.44 2.83
CA ASP A 47 -12.74 -14.30 1.95
C ASP A 47 -11.32 -13.76 1.78
N SER A 48 -10.33 -14.66 1.87
CA SER A 48 -8.97 -14.32 1.47
C SER A 48 -8.90 -14.11 -0.04
N VAL A 49 -8.08 -13.15 -0.46
CA VAL A 49 -7.84 -12.83 -1.87
C VAL A 49 -6.34 -12.90 -2.10
N THR A 50 -5.96 -13.59 -3.17
CA THR A 50 -4.56 -13.86 -3.49
C THR A 50 -4.30 -13.68 -4.97
N ARG A 51 -3.05 -13.36 -5.30
CA ARG A 51 -2.55 -13.36 -6.69
C ARG A 51 -1.42 -14.39 -6.80
N ILE A 52 -1.13 -14.80 -8.02
CA ILE A 52 0.02 -15.65 -8.30
C ILE A 52 1.16 -14.77 -8.82
N LEU A 53 2.29 -14.79 -8.12
CA LEU A 53 3.54 -14.13 -8.49
C LEU A 53 4.59 -15.22 -8.73
N ASP A 54 5.07 -15.35 -9.96
CA ASP A 54 6.11 -16.32 -10.35
C ASP A 54 5.80 -17.77 -9.89
N GLY A 55 4.54 -18.16 -10.01
CA GLY A 55 4.04 -19.49 -9.62
C GLY A 55 3.81 -19.69 -8.12
N SER A 56 4.10 -18.68 -7.30
CA SER A 56 3.87 -18.68 -5.84
C SER A 56 2.68 -17.81 -5.46
N GLU A 57 2.05 -18.17 -4.34
CA GLU A 57 0.96 -17.39 -3.77
C GLU A 57 1.46 -16.07 -3.17
N MET A 58 0.81 -14.95 -3.52
CA MET A 58 1.01 -13.64 -2.91
C MET A 58 -0.34 -13.11 -2.38
N PRO A 59 -0.54 -13.09 -1.06
CA PRO A 59 -1.76 -12.57 -0.46
C PRO A 59 -1.99 -11.10 -0.81
N VAL A 60 -3.21 -10.75 -1.20
CA VAL A 60 -3.70 -9.36 -1.27
C VAL A 60 -4.56 -9.03 -0.06
N ARG A 61 -5.34 -10.02 0.39
CA ARG A 61 -6.12 -10.00 1.62
C ARG A 61 -5.95 -11.34 2.33
N ARG A 62 -5.38 -11.31 3.53
CA ARG A 62 -5.19 -12.49 4.39
C ARG A 62 -6.31 -12.57 5.42
N SER A 63 -7.24 -13.49 5.25
CA SER A 63 -8.44 -13.61 6.08
C SER A 63 -8.84 -15.10 6.22
N ARG A 64 -10.00 -15.53 5.69
CA ARG A 64 -10.49 -16.91 5.78
C ARG A 64 -9.46 -17.93 5.27
N GLY A 65 -9.20 -18.97 6.05
CA GLY A 65 -8.24 -20.03 5.72
C GLY A 65 -6.79 -19.74 6.14
N TYR A 66 -6.47 -18.49 6.51
CA TYR A 66 -5.13 -18.07 6.96
C TYR A 66 -5.15 -17.53 8.38
N ALA A 67 -6.06 -16.60 8.70
CA ALA A 67 -6.25 -16.14 10.06
C ALA A 67 -6.94 -17.24 10.89
N PRO A 68 -6.52 -17.49 12.15
CA PRO A 68 -5.52 -16.76 12.93
C PRO A 68 -4.17 -17.50 13.02
N PHE A 69 -3.75 -18.26 11.99
CA PHE A 69 -2.46 -18.96 12.03
C PHE A 69 -1.31 -17.96 12.23
N PRO A 70 -0.33 -18.26 13.09
CA PRO A 70 0.77 -17.35 13.37
C PRO A 70 1.77 -17.28 12.22
N VAL A 71 2.49 -16.16 12.14
CA VAL A 71 3.76 -16.05 11.43
C VAL A 71 4.89 -16.36 12.42
N THR A 72 5.80 -17.27 12.06
CA THR A 72 6.99 -17.55 12.87
C THR A 72 8.00 -16.42 12.73
N LEU A 73 8.40 -15.82 13.85
CA LEU A 73 9.27 -14.65 13.90
C LEU A 73 10.75 -15.05 14.05
N PRO A 74 11.69 -14.29 13.47
CA PRO A 74 13.13 -14.57 13.58
C PRO A 74 13.71 -14.24 14.96
N ILE A 75 13.02 -13.44 15.77
CA ILE A 75 13.42 -13.06 17.13
C ILE A 75 12.24 -13.21 18.10
N ASP A 76 12.54 -13.33 19.38
CA ASP A 76 11.51 -13.27 20.43
C ASP A 76 10.92 -11.85 20.57
N VAL A 77 9.60 -11.75 20.64
CA VAL A 77 8.87 -10.50 20.89
C VAL A 77 8.15 -10.58 22.24
N PRO A 78 8.09 -9.48 23.01
CA PRO A 78 7.27 -9.44 24.22
C PRO A 78 5.78 -9.53 23.86
N PRO A 79 4.90 -9.82 24.84
CA PRO A 79 3.45 -9.66 24.68
C PRO A 79 3.13 -8.25 24.20
N LEU A 80 2.66 -8.11 22.95
CA LEU A 80 2.37 -6.81 22.36
C LEU A 80 1.15 -6.87 21.44
N LEU A 81 0.55 -5.70 21.20
CA LEU A 81 -0.47 -5.49 20.19
C LEU A 81 0.00 -4.41 19.22
N ALA A 82 0.19 -4.78 17.97
CA ALA A 82 0.41 -3.83 16.87
C ALA A 82 -0.88 -3.62 16.09
N THR A 83 -1.33 -2.37 15.97
CA THR A 83 -2.66 -2.04 15.44
C THR A 83 -2.73 -1.95 13.92
N GLY A 84 -1.60 -1.96 13.22
CA GLY A 84 -1.55 -1.78 11.77
C GLY A 84 -1.80 -0.34 11.34
N GLY A 85 -2.30 -0.19 10.11
CA GLY A 85 -2.66 1.09 9.49
C GLY A 85 -4.14 1.43 9.67
N GLU A 86 -4.66 2.27 8.78
CA GLU A 86 -6.09 2.63 8.71
C GLU A 86 -6.80 1.91 7.57
N LEU A 87 -6.15 1.83 6.40
CA LEU A 87 -6.68 1.10 5.25
C LEU A 87 -6.36 -0.39 5.36
N LYS A 88 -7.29 -1.23 4.88
CA LYS A 88 -7.17 -2.70 4.89
C LYS A 88 -6.71 -3.25 6.24
N ALA A 89 -7.22 -2.66 7.32
CA ALA A 89 -6.71 -2.84 8.67
C ALA A 89 -6.67 -4.31 9.10
N THR A 90 -5.55 -4.64 9.73
CA THR A 90 -5.28 -5.87 10.45
C THR A 90 -4.46 -5.49 11.68
N PHE A 91 -4.50 -6.31 12.72
CA PHE A 91 -3.63 -6.17 13.88
C PHE A 91 -2.80 -7.44 14.08
N CYS A 92 -1.72 -7.32 14.86
CA CYS A 92 -0.85 -8.43 15.22
C CYS A 92 -0.71 -8.51 16.73
N LEU A 93 -1.03 -9.66 17.31
CA LEU A 93 -0.61 -9.99 18.68
C LEU A 93 0.75 -10.71 18.62
N GLY A 94 1.75 -10.15 19.28
CA GLY A 94 3.08 -10.76 19.37
C GLY A 94 3.28 -11.45 20.71
N SER A 95 3.90 -12.64 20.73
CA SER A 95 4.44 -13.26 21.94
C SER A 95 5.45 -14.36 21.60
N GLY A 96 6.64 -14.32 22.21
CA GLY A 96 7.72 -15.25 21.92
C GLY A 96 8.11 -15.20 20.45
N ARG A 97 8.10 -16.35 19.76
CA ARG A 97 8.44 -16.42 18.32
C ARG A 97 7.23 -16.38 17.38
N HIS A 98 6.08 -15.87 17.82
CA HIS A 98 4.86 -15.88 17.02
C HIS A 98 4.22 -14.49 16.91
N GLY A 99 3.86 -14.12 15.68
CA GLY A 99 2.98 -12.99 15.39
C GLY A 99 1.62 -13.51 14.90
N PHE A 100 0.57 -13.33 15.70
CA PHE A 100 -0.80 -13.73 15.38
C PHE A 100 -1.52 -12.59 14.68
N MET A 101 -1.52 -12.64 13.35
CA MET A 101 -2.21 -11.68 12.51
C MET A 101 -3.72 -11.95 12.52
N SER A 102 -4.51 -10.88 12.66
CA SER A 102 -5.96 -10.93 12.57
C SER A 102 -6.45 -11.29 11.17
N GLN A 103 -7.74 -11.56 11.05
CA GLN A 103 -8.44 -11.46 9.78
C GLN A 103 -8.44 -10.02 9.27
N HIS A 104 -8.77 -9.84 7.99
CA HIS A 104 -9.05 -8.52 7.43
C HIS A 104 -10.26 -7.89 8.13
N ILE A 105 -10.11 -6.68 8.64
CA ILE A 105 -11.19 -5.95 9.30
C ILE A 105 -11.88 -4.97 8.33
N GLY A 106 -11.14 -4.41 7.39
CA GLY A 106 -11.62 -3.39 6.44
C GLY A 106 -10.94 -2.05 6.67
N ASP A 107 -11.52 -0.97 6.16
CA ASP A 107 -10.98 0.39 6.31
C ASP A 107 -11.54 1.04 7.57
N MET A 108 -10.66 1.52 8.44
CA MET A 108 -11.01 2.09 9.75
C MET A 108 -11.52 3.52 9.63
N GLU A 109 -12.69 3.70 9.00
CA GLU A 109 -13.27 5.03 8.72
C GLU A 109 -14.54 5.35 9.53
N ASN A 110 -15.10 4.36 10.25
CA ASN A 110 -16.39 4.49 10.92
C ASN A 110 -16.44 3.72 12.25
N LEU A 111 -17.55 3.86 12.98
CA LEU A 111 -17.71 3.24 14.30
C LEU A 111 -17.88 1.72 14.18
N GLU A 112 -18.57 1.25 13.13
CA GLU A 112 -18.86 -0.16 12.89
C GLU A 112 -17.57 -0.96 12.69
N THR A 113 -16.61 -0.42 11.92
CA THR A 113 -15.29 -1.03 11.70
C THR A 113 -14.43 -0.98 12.96
N LEU A 114 -14.52 0.11 13.73
CA LEU A 114 -13.84 0.23 15.03
C LEU A 114 -14.35 -0.78 16.08
N ASP A 115 -15.66 -1.02 16.13
CA ASP A 115 -16.28 -2.00 17.03
C ASP A 115 -15.89 -3.43 16.61
N ALA A 116 -15.88 -3.72 15.31
CA ALA A 116 -15.40 -4.99 14.78
C ALA A 116 -13.92 -5.23 15.10
N PHE A 117 -13.08 -4.21 14.95
CA PHE A 117 -11.66 -4.23 15.33
C PHE A 117 -11.49 -4.53 16.82
N THR A 118 -12.17 -3.78 17.70
CA THR A 118 -12.10 -3.95 19.15
C THR A 118 -12.52 -5.36 19.57
N THR A 119 -13.64 -5.85 19.02
CA THR A 119 -14.16 -7.20 19.29
C THR A 119 -13.17 -8.28 18.86
N ALA A 120 -12.54 -8.11 17.69
CA ALA A 120 -11.55 -9.04 17.18
C ALA A 120 -10.28 -9.07 18.04
N VAL A 121 -9.78 -7.92 18.49
CA VAL A 121 -8.64 -7.83 19.41
C VAL A 121 -8.94 -8.57 20.72
N ASP A 122 -10.07 -8.29 21.33
CA ASP A 122 -10.53 -8.94 22.56
C ASP A 122 -10.67 -10.45 22.41
N HIS A 123 -11.23 -10.90 21.28
CA HIS A 123 -11.34 -12.32 20.98
C HIS A 123 -9.96 -12.99 20.84
N MET A 124 -9.03 -12.38 20.08
CA MET A 124 -7.71 -12.95 19.85
C MET A 124 -6.84 -12.97 21.13
N GLN A 125 -6.92 -11.93 21.97
CA GLN A 125 -6.23 -11.91 23.27
C GLN A 125 -6.67 -13.10 24.14
N ARG A 126 -7.98 -13.36 24.22
CA ARG A 126 -8.51 -14.52 24.97
C ARG A 126 -8.13 -15.86 24.34
N LEU A 127 -8.20 -15.95 23.01
CA LEU A 127 -7.89 -17.19 22.28
C LEU A 127 -6.44 -17.62 22.50
N PHE A 128 -5.50 -16.68 22.41
CA PHE A 128 -4.07 -16.95 22.53
C PHE A 128 -3.52 -16.74 23.95
N ARG A 129 -4.34 -16.25 24.88
CA ARG A 129 -3.94 -15.91 26.26
C ARG A 129 -2.77 -14.93 26.29
N ILE A 130 -2.85 -13.90 25.46
CA ILE A 130 -1.85 -12.85 25.37
C ILE A 130 -2.46 -11.59 25.95
N GLU A 131 -1.84 -11.07 27.01
CA GLU A 131 -2.11 -9.75 27.56
C GLU A 131 -0.99 -8.81 27.08
N PRO A 132 -1.26 -7.89 26.15
CA PRO A 132 -0.25 -6.97 25.62
C PRO A 132 0.33 -6.10 26.74
N GLU A 133 1.64 -6.13 26.88
CA GLU A 133 2.43 -5.24 27.73
C GLU A 133 2.81 -3.96 26.98
N ILE A 134 2.83 -4.02 25.64
CA ILE A 134 3.19 -2.91 24.74
C ILE A 134 2.11 -2.75 23.66
N ILE A 135 1.71 -1.52 23.39
CA ILE A 135 0.85 -1.17 22.25
C ILE A 135 1.70 -0.50 21.18
N VAL A 136 1.48 -0.85 19.92
CA VAL A 136 2.25 -0.34 18.78
C VAL A 136 1.29 0.23 17.74
N THR A 137 1.58 1.43 17.25
CA THR A 137 0.76 2.13 16.28
C THR A 137 1.61 2.66 15.13
N ASP A 138 0.95 3.05 14.04
CA ASP A 138 1.58 3.91 13.04
C ASP A 138 1.95 5.27 13.65
N MET A 139 2.88 5.99 13.01
CA MET A 139 3.23 7.37 13.36
C MET A 139 2.16 8.39 12.96
N HIS A 140 1.27 8.05 12.02
CA HIS A 140 0.23 8.96 11.56
C HIS A 140 -0.68 9.42 12.71
N PRO A 141 -0.73 10.72 13.04
CA PRO A 141 -1.45 11.22 14.22
C PRO A 141 -2.98 11.15 14.06
N GLY A 142 -3.47 11.07 12.82
CA GLY A 142 -4.90 11.10 12.51
C GLY A 142 -5.58 9.73 12.47
N TYR A 143 -4.86 8.61 12.50
CA TYR A 143 -5.47 7.30 12.29
C TYR A 143 -6.37 6.90 13.45
N LEU A 144 -7.57 6.40 13.14
CA LEU A 144 -8.50 5.90 14.16
C LEU A 144 -7.91 4.71 14.94
N SER A 145 -7.13 3.85 14.29
CA SER A 145 -6.43 2.73 14.93
C SER A 145 -5.43 3.21 15.99
N GLY A 146 -4.68 4.28 15.71
CA GLY A 146 -3.76 4.90 16.65
C GLY A 146 -4.48 5.56 17.84
N GLN A 147 -5.51 6.37 17.57
CA GLN A 147 -6.32 7.02 18.62
C GLN A 147 -7.04 5.99 19.51
N TRP A 148 -7.47 4.87 18.93
CA TRP A 148 -8.02 3.75 19.68
C TRP A 148 -6.97 3.09 20.58
N ALA A 149 -5.77 2.83 20.06
CA ALA A 149 -4.68 2.24 20.82
C ALA A 149 -4.27 3.10 22.02
N GLU A 150 -4.20 4.42 21.85
CA GLU A 150 -3.88 5.34 22.94
C GLU A 150 -4.93 5.30 24.05
N ARG A 151 -6.22 5.19 23.70
CA ARG A 151 -7.32 5.09 24.69
C ARG A 151 -7.27 3.79 25.47
N ILE A 152 -6.93 2.68 24.81
CA ILE A 152 -6.89 1.36 25.47
C ILE A 152 -5.55 1.06 26.14
N ALA A 153 -4.53 1.89 25.95
CA ALA A 153 -3.19 1.64 26.47
C ALA A 153 -3.17 1.43 27.99
N ASP A 154 -4.07 2.06 28.76
CA ASP A 154 -4.21 1.84 30.21
C ASP A 154 -2.87 1.88 30.97
N GLY A 155 -2.06 2.90 30.68
CA GLY A 155 -0.73 3.09 31.26
C GLY A 155 0.41 2.28 30.62
N ARG A 156 0.11 1.37 29.68
CA ARG A 156 1.12 0.64 28.91
C ARG A 156 1.84 1.56 27.92
N PRO A 157 3.13 1.30 27.62
CA PRO A 157 3.87 2.04 26.62
C PRO A 157 3.23 1.91 25.23
N VAL A 158 3.08 3.05 24.56
CA VAL A 158 2.66 3.14 23.15
C VAL A 158 3.89 3.48 22.29
N ILE A 159 4.30 2.56 21.43
CA ILE A 159 5.43 2.76 20.51
C ILE A 159 4.88 3.12 19.12
N ARG A 160 5.27 4.27 18.60
CA ARG A 160 4.93 4.69 17.24
C ARG A 160 6.01 4.21 16.25
N VAL A 161 5.59 3.54 15.19
CA VAL A 161 6.46 2.99 14.14
C VAL A 161 6.16 3.65 12.81
N GLN A 162 7.22 3.99 12.08
CA GLN A 162 7.07 4.63 10.77
C GLN A 162 6.52 3.63 9.75
N HIS A 163 5.54 4.07 8.96
CA HIS A 163 4.77 3.25 8.03
C HIS A 163 5.62 2.43 7.05
N HIS A 164 6.55 3.07 6.35
CA HIS A 164 7.40 2.44 5.33
C HIS A 164 8.45 1.52 5.96
N HIS A 165 8.96 1.87 7.15
CA HIS A 165 9.81 1.01 7.95
C HIS A 165 9.07 -0.27 8.36
N ALA A 166 7.80 -0.17 8.77
CA ALA A 166 6.96 -1.33 9.06
C ALA A 166 6.73 -2.20 7.82
N HIS A 167 6.50 -1.62 6.64
CA HIS A 167 6.41 -2.41 5.39
C HIS A 167 7.67 -3.24 5.13
N ILE A 168 8.87 -2.66 5.28
CA ILE A 168 10.14 -3.38 5.08
C ILE A 168 10.37 -4.42 6.18
N ALA A 169 10.09 -4.07 7.45
CA ALA A 169 10.19 -5.00 8.56
C ALA A 169 9.25 -6.21 8.39
N SER A 170 8.06 -6.00 7.82
CA SER A 170 7.09 -7.08 7.57
C SER A 170 7.63 -8.14 6.61
N VAL A 171 8.15 -7.73 5.44
CA VAL A 171 8.75 -8.69 4.48
C VAL A 171 10.01 -9.36 5.04
N MET A 172 10.81 -8.63 5.84
CA MET A 172 11.95 -9.24 6.52
C MET A 172 11.51 -10.34 7.51
N ALA A 173 10.41 -10.11 8.25
CA ALA A 173 9.90 -11.02 9.27
C ALA A 173 9.49 -12.37 8.71
N GLU A 174 8.68 -12.40 7.65
CA GLU A 174 8.23 -13.66 7.03
C GLU A 174 9.33 -14.43 6.28
N HIS A 175 10.46 -13.77 5.99
CA HIS A 175 11.66 -14.41 5.45
C HIS A 175 12.72 -14.75 6.51
N GLY A 176 12.48 -14.39 7.77
CA GLY A 176 13.41 -14.63 8.87
C GLY A 176 14.73 -13.87 8.75
N VAL A 177 14.75 -12.72 8.06
CA VAL A 177 15.96 -11.92 7.81
C VAL A 177 16.11 -10.86 8.88
N THR A 178 17.24 -10.85 9.60
CA THR A 178 17.54 -9.88 10.65
C THR A 178 18.64 -8.89 10.27
N ALA A 179 19.43 -9.21 9.24
CA ALA A 179 20.46 -8.31 8.73
C ALA A 179 19.83 -7.11 7.99
N PRO A 180 20.52 -5.95 7.94
CA PRO A 180 20.04 -4.80 7.17
C PRO A 180 19.79 -5.14 5.69
N VAL A 181 18.72 -4.56 5.14
CA VAL A 181 18.33 -4.70 3.73
C VAL A 181 18.18 -3.34 3.07
N ILE A 182 18.27 -3.30 1.75
CA ILE A 182 17.77 -2.16 0.96
C ILE A 182 16.28 -2.42 0.73
N GLY A 183 15.43 -1.59 1.32
CA GLY A 183 13.99 -1.69 1.20
C GLY A 183 13.43 -0.70 0.18
N PHE A 184 12.73 -1.19 -0.84
CA PHE A 184 11.86 -0.36 -1.67
C PHE A 184 10.45 -0.44 -1.08
N SER A 185 10.01 0.65 -0.46
CA SER A 185 8.68 0.77 0.16
C SER A 185 7.81 1.67 -0.70
N PHE A 186 7.15 1.08 -1.71
CA PHE A 186 6.34 1.83 -2.68
C PHE A 186 4.86 1.62 -2.40
N ASP A 187 4.18 2.70 -2.08
CA ASP A 187 2.80 2.71 -1.63
C ASP A 187 2.02 3.94 -2.14
N GLY A 188 0.72 4.00 -1.83
CA GLY A 188 -0.13 5.15 -2.10
C GLY A 188 0.10 6.31 -1.14
N THR A 189 0.07 6.08 0.17
CA THR A 189 0.11 7.15 1.17
C THR A 189 0.62 6.59 2.49
N GLY A 190 1.76 7.08 2.97
CA GLY A 190 2.16 6.87 4.36
C GLY A 190 2.76 8.11 4.99
N TYR A 191 2.63 8.24 6.31
CA TYR A 191 3.11 9.42 7.04
C TYR A 191 4.64 9.48 7.07
N GLY A 192 5.19 10.54 6.49
CA GLY A 192 6.62 10.84 6.54
C GLY A 192 7.07 11.36 7.90
N THR A 193 8.32 11.14 8.26
CA THR A 193 8.89 11.69 9.51
C THR A 193 9.07 13.21 9.48
N ASP A 194 8.96 13.80 8.29
CA ASP A 194 9.05 15.23 7.99
C ASP A 194 7.67 15.88 7.80
N GLY A 195 6.59 15.14 8.05
CA GLY A 195 5.21 15.61 7.85
C GLY A 195 4.76 15.61 6.39
N THR A 196 5.56 15.09 5.46
CA THR A 196 5.16 14.89 4.05
C THR A 196 4.49 13.54 3.84
N VAL A 197 3.88 13.33 2.67
CA VAL A 197 3.28 12.04 2.30
C VAL A 197 4.29 11.20 1.54
N TRP A 198 4.82 10.17 2.19
CA TRP A 198 5.73 9.21 1.58
C TRP A 198 4.95 8.14 0.80
N GLY A 199 5.65 7.45 -0.10
CA GLY A 199 5.10 6.32 -0.87
C GLY A 199 6.00 5.87 -2.03
N GLY A 200 7.21 6.39 -2.13
CA GLY A 200 8.17 6.08 -3.20
C GLY A 200 9.58 6.04 -2.62
N GLU A 201 9.72 5.40 -1.46
CA GLU A 201 10.90 5.49 -0.61
C GLU A 201 11.85 4.31 -0.81
N VAL A 202 13.14 4.61 -0.76
CA VAL A 202 14.21 3.62 -0.67
C VAL A 202 14.91 3.79 0.67
N LEU A 203 14.87 2.72 1.46
CA LEU A 203 15.37 2.70 2.83
C LEU A 203 16.55 1.74 2.93
N ILE A 204 17.51 2.03 3.80
CA ILE A 204 18.34 0.99 4.42
C ILE A 204 17.76 0.73 5.78
N ALA A 205 17.28 -0.48 6.03
CA ALA A 205 16.53 -0.78 7.24
C ALA A 205 16.92 -2.13 7.86
N ASP A 206 16.95 -2.14 9.20
CA ASP A 206 16.81 -3.34 10.02
C ASP A 206 15.59 -3.19 10.94
N TYR A 207 15.37 -4.06 11.92
CA TYR A 207 14.22 -3.90 12.83
C TYR A 207 14.35 -2.73 13.81
N ALA A 208 15.55 -2.24 14.10
CA ALA A 208 15.75 -1.16 15.06
C ALA A 208 15.58 0.22 14.40
N ARG A 209 16.22 0.39 13.23
CA ARG A 209 16.38 1.67 12.55
C ARG A 209 16.15 1.57 11.05
N PHE A 210 15.88 2.72 10.46
CA PHE A 210 15.91 2.91 9.02
C PHE A 210 16.60 4.22 8.69
N GLU A 211 17.18 4.28 7.50
CA GLU A 211 17.72 5.49 6.88
C GLU A 211 17.06 5.65 5.51
N ARG A 212 16.55 6.84 5.21
CA ARG A 212 15.98 7.17 3.90
C ARG A 212 17.13 7.56 2.97
N VAL A 213 17.45 6.68 2.01
CA VAL A 213 18.64 6.82 1.14
C VAL A 213 18.32 7.20 -0.29
N ALA A 214 17.07 7.05 -0.73
CA ALA A 214 16.56 7.67 -1.94
C ALA A 214 15.04 7.79 -1.89
N HIS A 215 14.47 8.66 -2.72
CA HIS A 215 13.02 8.77 -2.85
C HIS A 215 12.60 9.36 -4.19
N LEU A 216 11.33 9.14 -4.56
CA LEU A 216 10.71 9.83 -5.68
C LEU A 216 10.69 11.35 -5.43
N ALA A 217 10.98 12.13 -6.47
CA ALA A 217 10.90 13.59 -6.40
C ALA A 217 9.52 14.02 -5.89
N PRO A 218 9.45 14.82 -4.79
CA PRO A 218 8.17 15.25 -4.24
C PRO A 218 7.41 16.13 -5.21
N VAL A 219 6.10 15.90 -5.33
CA VAL A 219 5.17 16.78 -6.05
C VAL A 219 4.05 17.25 -5.13
N PRO A 220 3.40 18.39 -5.40
CA PRO A 220 2.25 18.82 -4.61
C PRO A 220 1.09 17.82 -4.74
N LEU A 221 0.43 17.47 -3.62
CA LEU A 221 -0.84 16.75 -3.56
C LEU A 221 -1.98 17.74 -3.29
N PRO A 222 -2.66 18.28 -4.33
CA PRO A 222 -3.63 19.35 -4.16
C PRO A 222 -5.01 18.83 -3.74
N GLY A 223 -5.40 19.13 -2.49
CA GLY A 223 -6.72 18.80 -1.95
C GLY A 223 -6.85 17.38 -1.38
N GLY A 224 -5.74 16.75 -0.97
CA GLY A 224 -5.73 15.46 -0.25
C GLY A 224 -6.50 14.35 -0.98
N ASP A 225 -7.45 13.72 -0.28
CA ASP A 225 -8.29 12.62 -0.80
C ASP A 225 -9.00 12.95 -2.11
N ALA A 226 -9.28 14.24 -2.35
CA ALA A 226 -9.92 14.66 -3.58
C ALA A 226 -9.03 14.45 -4.81
N ALA A 227 -7.71 14.48 -4.66
CA ALA A 227 -6.73 14.13 -5.69
C ALA A 227 -6.58 12.62 -5.86
N VAL A 228 -6.72 11.85 -4.78
CA VAL A 228 -6.74 10.38 -4.83
C VAL A 228 -7.95 9.88 -5.63
N ARG A 229 -9.15 10.41 -5.36
CA ARG A 229 -10.39 10.02 -6.07
C ARG A 229 -10.42 10.47 -7.54
N ARG A 230 -9.57 11.42 -7.91
CA ARG A 230 -9.53 12.05 -9.24
C ARG A 230 -8.11 12.05 -9.79
N PRO A 231 -7.59 10.90 -10.26
CA PRO A 231 -6.26 10.77 -10.84
C PRO A 231 -5.84 11.88 -11.82
N TYR A 232 -6.76 12.49 -12.56
CA TYR A 232 -6.43 13.63 -13.42
C TYR A 232 -5.78 14.80 -12.64
N ARG A 233 -6.16 15.02 -11.37
CA ARG A 233 -5.56 16.07 -10.52
C ARG A 233 -4.09 15.77 -10.25
N MET A 234 -3.75 14.51 -10.00
CA MET A 234 -2.36 14.08 -9.84
C MET A 234 -1.59 14.17 -11.15
N ALA A 235 -2.18 13.77 -12.28
CA ALA A 235 -1.55 13.95 -13.58
C ALA A 235 -1.22 15.42 -13.87
N LEU A 236 -2.15 16.33 -13.62
CA LEU A 236 -1.94 17.77 -13.79
C LEU A 236 -0.88 18.34 -12.83
N SER A 237 -0.84 17.87 -11.57
CA SER A 237 0.20 18.25 -10.61
C SER A 237 1.59 17.78 -11.05
N HIS A 238 1.71 16.53 -11.49
CA HIS A 238 2.96 15.98 -12.02
C HIS A 238 3.42 16.70 -13.30
N LEU A 239 2.50 17.02 -14.23
CA LEU A 239 2.84 17.82 -15.42
C LEU A 239 3.33 19.22 -15.06
N TRP A 240 2.69 19.87 -14.08
CA TRP A 240 3.11 21.18 -13.59
C TRP A 240 4.51 21.12 -12.97
N ALA A 241 4.77 20.14 -12.11
CA ALA A 241 6.09 19.94 -11.50
C ALA A 241 7.19 19.64 -12.53
N ALA A 242 6.85 18.91 -13.60
CA ALA A 242 7.75 18.61 -14.71
C ALA A 242 7.94 19.79 -15.70
N GLY A 243 7.28 20.93 -15.48
CA GLY A 243 7.32 22.08 -16.39
C GLY A 243 6.60 21.85 -17.74
N VAL A 244 5.72 20.86 -17.82
CA VAL A 244 4.96 20.52 -19.03
C VAL A 244 3.62 21.25 -19.03
N SER A 245 3.37 22.08 -20.05
CA SER A 245 2.15 22.87 -20.15
C SER A 245 0.89 22.02 -20.31
N TRP A 246 -0.16 22.36 -19.56
CA TRP A 246 -1.48 21.75 -19.66
C TRP A 246 -2.12 22.08 -21.00
N SER A 247 -1.98 21.16 -21.95
CA SER A 247 -2.46 21.34 -23.32
C SER A 247 -3.79 20.60 -23.52
N PRO A 248 -4.80 21.16 -24.22
CA PRO A 248 -6.14 20.58 -24.33
C PRO A 248 -6.20 19.18 -24.97
N ASP A 249 -5.17 18.78 -25.70
CA ASP A 249 -5.02 17.46 -26.31
C ASP A 249 -4.71 16.35 -25.30
N LEU A 250 -4.31 16.70 -24.07
CA LEU A 250 -3.98 15.72 -23.04
C LEU A 250 -5.24 15.20 -22.34
N PRO A 251 -5.42 13.87 -22.19
CA PRO A 251 -6.59 13.29 -21.51
C PRO A 251 -6.94 13.90 -20.14
N PRO A 252 -5.98 14.10 -19.20
CA PRO A 252 -6.32 14.68 -17.89
C PRO A 252 -6.75 16.15 -17.96
N VAL A 253 -6.30 16.90 -18.98
CA VAL A 253 -6.71 18.29 -19.21
C VAL A 253 -8.14 18.33 -19.75
N GLY A 254 -8.52 17.39 -20.61
CA GLY A 254 -9.88 17.26 -21.13
C GLY A 254 -10.88 16.76 -20.08
N ALA A 255 -10.45 15.90 -19.16
CA ALA A 255 -11.27 15.35 -18.09
C ALA A 255 -11.53 16.33 -16.94
N ALA A 256 -10.59 17.24 -16.67
CA ALA A 256 -10.71 18.23 -15.61
C ALA A 256 -11.61 19.41 -16.03
N PRO A 257 -12.71 19.70 -15.31
CA PRO A 257 -13.57 20.84 -15.61
C PRO A 257 -12.80 22.17 -15.63
N PRO A 258 -13.14 23.15 -16.50
CA PRO A 258 -12.40 24.41 -16.61
C PRO A 258 -12.22 25.17 -15.29
N ASP A 259 -13.28 25.27 -14.47
CA ASP A 259 -13.21 25.91 -13.17
C ASP A 259 -12.31 25.15 -12.20
N GLU A 260 -12.36 23.82 -12.22
CA GLU A 260 -11.51 22.98 -11.39
C GLU A 260 -10.03 23.10 -11.79
N ARG A 261 -9.72 23.17 -13.08
CA ARG A 261 -8.35 23.42 -13.56
C ARG A 261 -7.83 24.77 -13.07
N ARG A 262 -8.66 25.82 -13.12
CA ARG A 262 -8.27 27.15 -12.63
C ARG A 262 -7.98 27.14 -11.13
N VAL A 263 -8.83 26.47 -10.35
CA VAL A 263 -8.60 26.29 -8.90
C VAL A 263 -7.32 25.50 -8.67
N LEU A 264 -7.13 24.38 -9.38
CA LEU A 264 -5.93 23.55 -9.26
C LEU A 264 -4.65 24.33 -9.53
N LEU A 265 -4.62 25.12 -10.60
CA LEU A 265 -3.46 25.95 -10.92
C LEU A 265 -3.18 26.98 -9.81
N ALA A 266 -4.21 27.64 -9.29
CA ALA A 266 -4.07 28.56 -8.17
C ALA A 266 -3.58 27.87 -6.88
N GLN A 267 -3.98 26.62 -6.64
CA GLN A 267 -3.47 25.82 -5.53
C GLN A 267 -1.97 25.52 -5.69
N LEU A 268 -1.53 25.17 -6.91
CA LEU A 268 -0.14 24.82 -7.20
C LEU A 268 0.78 26.06 -7.17
N GLU A 269 0.35 27.18 -7.75
CA GLU A 269 1.12 28.42 -7.78
C GLU A 269 1.18 29.11 -6.40
N GLY A 270 0.12 28.97 -5.60
CA GLY A 270 -0.01 29.64 -4.31
C GLY A 270 0.34 28.76 -3.09
N ASP A 271 0.73 27.50 -3.29
CA ASP A 271 0.92 26.49 -2.23
C ASP A 271 -0.28 26.41 -1.26
N LEU A 272 -1.50 26.37 -1.82
CA LEU A 272 -2.75 26.40 -1.05
C LEU A 272 -3.39 25.02 -0.95
N ASN A 273 -3.46 24.47 0.27
CA ASN A 273 -4.00 23.14 0.55
C ASN A 273 -3.30 22.04 -0.27
N THR A 274 -1.98 22.17 -0.37
CA THR A 274 -1.06 21.26 -1.02
C THR A 274 -0.16 20.65 0.04
N VAL A 275 0.02 19.32 -0.03
CA VAL A 275 0.98 18.61 0.82
C VAL A 275 1.99 17.94 -0.12
N PRO A 276 3.30 18.11 0.06
CA PRO A 276 4.27 17.39 -0.76
C PRO A 276 4.11 15.87 -0.63
N THR A 277 4.13 15.17 -1.76
CA THR A 277 4.10 13.70 -1.80
C THR A 277 5.17 13.12 -2.71
N SER A 278 5.86 12.09 -2.22
CA SER A 278 6.80 11.25 -2.98
C SER A 278 6.16 9.91 -3.36
N SER A 279 4.83 9.84 -3.47
CA SER A 279 4.10 8.58 -3.65
C SER A 279 4.25 7.98 -5.05
N MET A 280 4.75 6.73 -5.11
CA MET A 280 4.75 5.94 -6.33
C MET A 280 3.32 5.57 -6.73
N GLY A 281 2.42 5.27 -5.79
CA GLY A 281 1.01 5.01 -6.10
C GLY A 281 0.34 6.21 -6.80
N ARG A 282 0.61 7.44 -6.35
CA ARG A 282 0.12 8.65 -7.01
C ARG A 282 0.74 8.88 -8.39
N LEU A 283 2.00 8.49 -8.60
CA LEU A 283 2.61 8.50 -9.93
C LEU A 283 1.93 7.49 -10.87
N PHE A 284 1.58 6.29 -10.38
CA PHE A 284 0.79 5.32 -11.15
C PHE A 284 -0.58 5.87 -11.52
N ASP A 285 -1.28 6.52 -10.58
CA ASP A 285 -2.55 7.20 -10.84
C ASP A 285 -2.39 8.29 -11.91
N ALA A 286 -1.33 9.10 -11.81
CA ALA A 286 -1.02 10.16 -12.77
C ALA A 286 -0.73 9.62 -14.18
N VAL A 287 0.06 8.55 -14.30
CA VAL A 287 0.36 7.91 -15.58
C VAL A 287 -0.88 7.25 -16.17
N SER A 288 -1.72 6.61 -15.34
CA SER A 288 -3.00 6.03 -15.77
C SER A 288 -3.93 7.10 -16.36
N ALA A 289 -4.07 8.24 -15.69
CA ALA A 289 -4.83 9.37 -16.21
C ALA A 289 -4.18 9.96 -17.48
N LEU A 290 -2.86 10.12 -17.51
CA LEU A 290 -2.15 10.70 -18.66
C LEU A 290 -2.28 9.84 -19.92
N ALA A 291 -2.18 8.51 -19.77
CA ALA A 291 -2.36 7.54 -20.85
C ALA A 291 -3.83 7.39 -21.29
N GLY A 292 -4.78 7.97 -20.55
CA GLY A 292 -6.21 7.92 -20.86
C GLY A 292 -6.95 6.69 -20.31
N VAL A 293 -6.35 5.94 -19.38
CA VAL A 293 -6.96 4.73 -18.77
C VAL A 293 -8.07 5.11 -17.80
N ARG A 294 -7.76 5.92 -16.77
CA ARG A 294 -8.70 6.24 -15.70
C ARG A 294 -8.50 7.66 -15.17
N GLN A 295 -9.58 8.45 -15.17
CA GLN A 295 -9.56 9.86 -14.74
C GLN A 295 -10.14 10.06 -13.33
N THR A 296 -11.10 9.22 -12.93
CA THR A 296 -11.75 9.20 -11.62
C THR A 296 -11.92 7.75 -11.15
N ILE A 297 -11.76 7.49 -9.86
CA ILE A 297 -11.83 6.14 -9.29
C ILE A 297 -13.02 5.96 -8.36
N THR A 298 -13.50 4.73 -8.22
CA THR A 298 -14.56 4.34 -7.27
C THR A 298 -14.06 3.47 -6.12
N TYR A 299 -12.83 2.96 -6.22
CA TYR A 299 -12.15 2.22 -5.15
C TYR A 299 -10.65 2.47 -5.20
N GLU A 300 -9.98 2.20 -4.09
CA GLU A 300 -8.54 2.45 -3.93
C GLU A 300 -7.70 1.72 -4.98
N ALA A 301 -6.68 2.41 -5.49
CA ALA A 301 -5.73 1.91 -6.49
C ALA A 301 -6.34 1.48 -7.84
N GLN A 302 -7.63 1.76 -8.12
CA GLN A 302 -8.28 1.36 -9.38
C GLN A 302 -7.49 1.80 -10.61
N ALA A 303 -7.01 3.05 -10.67
CA ALA A 303 -6.30 3.56 -11.83
C ALA A 303 -4.97 2.82 -12.06
N ALA A 304 -4.25 2.45 -10.99
CA ALA A 304 -3.03 1.65 -11.05
C ALA A 304 -3.30 0.19 -11.46
N ILE A 305 -4.36 -0.43 -10.92
CA ILE A 305 -4.77 -1.81 -11.25
C ILE A 305 -5.18 -1.91 -12.72
N GLU A 306 -5.96 -0.94 -13.22
CA GLU A 306 -6.36 -0.93 -14.62
C GLU A 306 -5.18 -0.66 -15.55
N LEU A 307 -4.21 0.18 -15.14
CA LEU A 307 -2.98 0.40 -15.89
C LEU A 307 -2.14 -0.88 -16.00
N GLU A 308 -2.05 -1.67 -14.93
CA GLU A 308 -1.42 -2.99 -14.96
C GLU A 308 -2.16 -3.94 -15.93
N ALA A 309 -3.50 -3.98 -15.85
CA ALA A 309 -4.32 -4.91 -16.62
C ALA A 309 -4.26 -4.68 -18.14
N VAL A 310 -4.04 -3.44 -18.58
CA VAL A 310 -3.93 -3.10 -20.01
C VAL A 310 -2.50 -3.19 -20.54
N ALA A 311 -1.50 -3.42 -19.68
CA ALA A 311 -0.10 -3.41 -20.08
C ALA A 311 0.21 -4.54 -21.08
N ASP A 312 0.78 -4.17 -22.23
CA ASP A 312 1.09 -5.11 -23.31
C ASP A 312 2.48 -5.72 -23.10
N SER A 313 2.54 -6.97 -22.64
CA SER A 313 3.79 -7.64 -22.27
C SER A 313 4.77 -7.84 -23.43
N VAL A 314 4.30 -7.82 -24.69
CA VAL A 314 5.16 -7.97 -25.87
C VAL A 314 5.64 -6.64 -26.43
N ALA A 315 5.17 -5.51 -25.91
CA ALA A 315 5.58 -4.19 -26.37
C ALA A 315 7.08 -3.97 -26.13
N ASP A 316 7.78 -3.28 -27.04
CA ASP A 316 9.20 -2.97 -26.91
C ASP A 316 9.46 -1.55 -26.36
N GLY A 317 10.68 -1.37 -25.84
CA GLY A 317 11.18 -0.10 -25.31
C GLY A 317 10.81 0.15 -23.85
N GLY A 318 11.10 1.36 -23.40
CA GLY A 318 10.87 1.83 -22.03
C GLY A 318 11.12 3.33 -21.92
N TYR A 319 10.80 3.90 -20.76
CA TYR A 319 11.18 5.26 -20.41
C TYR A 319 12.35 5.24 -19.42
N SER A 320 12.89 6.42 -19.12
CA SER A 320 14.00 6.54 -18.16
C SER A 320 13.71 7.65 -17.17
N PHE A 321 13.78 7.31 -15.88
CA PHE A 321 13.78 8.29 -14.80
C PHE A 321 15.10 9.07 -14.80
N GLY A 322 15.02 10.35 -14.43
CA GLY A 322 16.16 11.11 -13.97
C GLY A 322 16.61 10.58 -12.61
N ILE A 323 17.91 10.58 -12.36
CA ILE A 323 18.47 10.30 -11.03
C ILE A 323 19.48 11.39 -10.73
N GLU A 324 19.18 12.20 -9.73
CA GLU A 324 20.06 13.26 -9.23
C GLU A 324 20.33 13.01 -7.75
N ALA A 325 21.57 12.64 -7.42
CA ALA A 325 21.94 12.15 -6.09
C ALA A 325 20.97 11.04 -5.61
N ASP A 326 20.16 11.34 -4.59
CA ASP A 326 19.22 10.42 -3.95
C ASP A 326 17.77 10.67 -4.39
N ILE A 327 17.54 11.52 -5.40
CA ILE A 327 16.21 11.85 -5.92
C ILE A 327 15.96 11.13 -7.24
N ILE A 328 14.84 10.40 -7.30
CA ILE A 328 14.31 9.76 -8.50
C ILE A 328 13.32 10.72 -9.17
N ASP A 329 13.69 11.33 -10.30
CA ASP A 329 12.86 12.31 -11.00
C ASP A 329 11.99 11.67 -12.09
N PRO A 330 10.64 11.72 -11.98
CA PRO A 330 9.72 11.21 -13.00
C PRO A 330 9.55 12.14 -14.20
N SER A 331 10.05 13.38 -14.18
CA SER A 331 9.79 14.39 -15.22
C SER A 331 10.16 13.93 -16.65
N PRO A 332 11.30 13.24 -16.89
CA PRO A 332 11.62 12.73 -18.22
C PRO A 332 10.68 11.61 -18.69
N VAL A 333 10.17 10.79 -17.76
CA VAL A 333 9.17 9.75 -18.03
C VAL A 333 7.86 10.40 -18.44
N LEU A 334 7.38 11.39 -17.68
CA LEU A 334 6.14 12.12 -17.98
C LEU A 334 6.20 12.82 -19.33
N THR A 335 7.34 13.45 -19.65
CA THR A 335 7.58 14.10 -20.95
C THR A 335 7.50 13.10 -22.10
N SER A 336 8.10 11.92 -21.93
CA SER A 336 8.08 10.85 -22.94
C SER A 336 6.67 10.28 -23.13
N ILE A 337 5.92 10.10 -22.04
CA ILE A 337 4.52 9.65 -22.12
C ILE A 337 3.65 10.67 -22.85
N VAL A 338 3.82 11.98 -22.59
CA VAL A 338 3.11 13.04 -23.32
C VAL A 338 3.38 12.96 -24.83
N GLN A 339 4.62 12.69 -25.24
CA GLN A 339 4.97 12.52 -26.64
C GLN A 339 4.29 11.28 -27.24
N ASP A 340 4.31 10.15 -26.54
CA ASP A 340 3.68 8.90 -26.99
C ASP A 340 2.14 9.05 -27.09
N VAL A 341 1.50 9.71 -26.13
CA VAL A 341 0.06 10.02 -26.16
C VAL A 341 -0.27 10.87 -27.40
N ARG A 342 0.53 11.91 -27.69
CA ARG A 342 0.34 12.77 -28.87
C ARG A 342 0.60 12.04 -30.18
N ALA A 343 1.51 11.09 -30.19
CA ALA A 343 1.80 10.23 -31.33
C ALA A 343 0.74 9.12 -31.53
N GLY A 344 -0.24 8.99 -30.62
CA GLY A 344 -1.28 7.97 -30.70
C GLY A 344 -0.74 6.55 -30.42
N VAL A 345 0.32 6.43 -29.63
CA VAL A 345 0.86 5.13 -29.21
C VAL A 345 -0.20 4.37 -28.40
N PRO A 346 -0.40 3.06 -28.63
CA PRO A 346 -1.39 2.30 -27.89
C PRO A 346 -1.16 2.33 -26.38
N ILE A 347 -2.25 2.43 -25.62
CA ILE A 347 -2.24 2.55 -24.15
C ILE A 347 -1.43 1.41 -23.50
N GLY A 348 -1.60 0.18 -23.97
CA GLY A 348 -0.88 -0.98 -23.42
C GLY A 348 0.64 -0.90 -23.60
N VAL A 349 1.11 -0.26 -24.67
CA VAL A 349 2.54 -0.01 -24.90
C VAL A 349 3.06 1.03 -23.90
N ILE A 350 2.33 2.14 -23.71
CA ILE A 350 2.69 3.19 -22.74
C ILE A 350 2.75 2.60 -21.33
N ALA A 351 1.73 1.82 -20.96
CA ALA A 351 1.65 1.14 -19.67
C ALA A 351 2.86 0.22 -19.45
N MET A 352 3.19 -0.65 -20.41
CA MET A 352 4.34 -1.55 -20.28
C MET A 352 5.67 -0.80 -20.21
N ARG A 353 5.87 0.23 -21.04
CA ARG A 353 7.08 1.07 -21.01
C ARG A 353 7.26 1.78 -19.68
N PHE A 354 6.17 2.22 -19.05
CA PHE A 354 6.21 2.81 -17.71
C PHE A 354 6.59 1.78 -16.64
N HIS A 355 5.96 0.60 -16.63
CA HIS A 355 6.33 -0.45 -15.67
C HIS A 355 7.80 -0.86 -15.79
N ARG A 356 8.33 -0.98 -17.02
CA ARG A 356 9.75 -1.23 -17.25
C ARG A 356 10.63 -0.10 -16.72
N ALA A 357 10.26 1.16 -16.96
CA ALA A 357 10.99 2.31 -16.44
C ALA A 357 11.12 2.27 -14.91
N VAL A 358 10.04 1.88 -14.21
CA VAL A 358 10.04 1.73 -12.74
C VAL A 358 10.98 0.59 -12.33
N ALA A 359 10.91 -0.55 -13.01
CA ALA A 359 11.81 -1.67 -12.70
C ALA A 359 13.30 -1.35 -12.99
N ASP A 360 13.58 -0.60 -14.06
CA ASP A 360 14.93 -0.16 -14.41
C ASP A 360 15.50 0.82 -13.38
N VAL A 361 14.70 1.78 -12.91
CA VAL A 361 15.17 2.73 -11.89
C VAL A 361 15.40 2.06 -10.54
N ILE A 362 14.54 1.12 -10.13
CA ILE A 362 14.75 0.30 -8.92
C ILE A 362 16.10 -0.41 -9.01
N THR A 363 16.37 -1.08 -10.13
CA THR A 363 17.62 -1.83 -10.34
C THR A 363 18.85 -0.93 -10.28
N ARG A 364 18.81 0.22 -10.96
CA ARG A 364 19.91 1.20 -10.94
C ARG A 364 20.17 1.76 -9.55
N VAL A 365 19.12 2.12 -8.81
CA VAL A 365 19.25 2.66 -7.44
C VAL A 365 19.78 1.58 -6.50
N ALA A 366 19.28 0.34 -6.59
CA ALA A 366 19.77 -0.78 -5.79
C ALA A 366 21.26 -1.04 -6.00
N MET A 367 21.72 -1.06 -7.25
CA MET A 367 23.14 -1.22 -7.58
C MET A 367 24.00 -0.10 -6.99
N SER A 368 23.57 1.16 -7.17
CA SER A 368 24.27 2.33 -6.62
C SER A 368 24.40 2.25 -5.09
N ILE A 369 23.35 1.84 -4.38
CA ILE A 369 23.38 1.68 -2.92
C ILE A 369 24.28 0.51 -2.53
N ARG A 370 24.20 -0.64 -3.21
CA ARG A 370 25.08 -1.78 -2.94
C ARG A 370 26.55 -1.41 -3.09
N ASP A 371 26.91 -0.63 -4.11
CA ASP A 371 28.30 -0.24 -4.34
C ASP A 371 28.85 0.66 -3.22
N ARG A 372 27.98 1.42 -2.53
CA ARG A 372 28.34 2.27 -1.39
C ARG A 372 28.33 1.52 -0.05
N GLU A 373 27.35 0.65 0.15
CA GLU A 373 26.99 0.09 1.47
C GLU A 373 27.29 -1.42 1.61
N GLY A 374 27.56 -2.11 0.50
CA GLY A 374 27.80 -3.56 0.47
C GLY A 374 26.56 -4.43 0.68
N ILE A 375 25.37 -3.85 0.78
CA ILE A 375 24.12 -4.58 1.05
C ILE A 375 23.59 -5.22 -0.25
N SER A 376 23.42 -6.54 -0.24
CA SER A 376 22.96 -7.31 -1.41
C SER A 376 21.61 -8.02 -1.22
N THR A 377 20.89 -7.69 -0.14
CA THR A 377 19.51 -8.17 0.10
C THR A 377 18.54 -7.02 -0.10
N ILE A 378 17.51 -7.24 -0.93
CA ILE A 378 16.46 -6.28 -1.25
C ILE A 378 15.14 -6.73 -0.64
N GLY A 379 14.41 -5.84 0.03
CA GLY A 379 13.01 -6.05 0.40
C GLY A 379 12.08 -5.20 -0.47
N LEU A 380 11.10 -5.82 -1.13
CA LEU A 380 10.06 -5.13 -1.91
C LEU A 380 8.74 -5.18 -1.13
N SER A 381 8.21 -4.02 -0.74
CA SER A 381 7.01 -3.92 0.12
C SER A 381 6.25 -2.61 -0.12
N GLY A 382 5.03 -2.51 0.39
CA GLY A 382 4.08 -1.44 0.08
C GLY A 382 3.10 -1.85 -1.03
N GLY A 383 1.93 -1.18 -1.07
CA GLY A 383 0.80 -1.58 -1.90
C GLY A 383 1.08 -1.64 -3.40
N VAL A 384 2.06 -0.89 -3.90
CA VAL A 384 2.45 -0.90 -5.33
C VAL A 384 3.00 -2.27 -5.74
N PHE A 385 3.67 -3.01 -4.84
CA PHE A 385 4.19 -4.34 -5.16
C PHE A 385 3.13 -5.45 -5.16
N ALA A 386 1.85 -5.12 -4.94
CA ALA A 386 0.74 -6.01 -5.29
C ALA A 386 0.54 -6.13 -6.81
N ASN A 387 1.18 -5.26 -7.60
CA ASN A 387 1.27 -5.32 -9.06
C ASN A 387 2.21 -6.46 -9.47
N VAL A 388 1.68 -7.58 -9.95
CA VAL A 388 2.51 -8.78 -10.23
C VAL A 388 3.39 -8.56 -11.44
N THR A 389 2.94 -7.77 -12.43
CA THR A 389 3.73 -7.43 -13.61
C THR A 389 4.99 -6.67 -13.22
N LEU A 390 4.86 -5.62 -12.40
CA LEU A 390 6.01 -4.87 -11.88
C LEU A 390 6.89 -5.74 -11.00
N THR A 391 6.31 -6.42 -10.01
CA THR A 391 7.08 -7.16 -9.01
C THR A 391 7.90 -8.29 -9.63
N SER A 392 7.33 -9.02 -10.61
CA SER A 392 8.04 -10.06 -11.36
C SER A 392 9.22 -9.47 -12.15
N MET A 393 8.99 -8.39 -12.92
CA MET A 393 10.08 -7.73 -13.67
C MET A 393 11.18 -7.16 -12.77
N VAL A 394 10.83 -6.58 -11.63
CA VAL A 394 11.81 -6.06 -10.66
C VAL A 394 12.63 -7.19 -10.07
N ARG A 395 11.98 -8.29 -9.67
CA ARG A 395 12.66 -9.46 -9.13
C ARG A 395 13.68 -9.99 -10.12
N ASP A 396 13.24 -10.29 -11.35
CA ASP A 396 14.10 -10.88 -12.38
C ASP A 396 15.35 -10.03 -12.62
N ARG A 397 15.17 -8.72 -12.85
CA ARG A 397 16.28 -7.79 -13.11
C ARG A 397 17.26 -7.66 -11.95
N LEU A 398 16.76 -7.63 -10.71
CA LEU A 398 17.61 -7.56 -9.52
C LEU A 398 18.37 -8.87 -9.29
N GLU A 399 17.73 -10.01 -9.47
CA GLU A 399 18.37 -11.33 -9.33
C GLU A 399 19.42 -11.57 -10.41
N GLU A 400 19.17 -11.13 -11.65
CA GLU A 400 20.16 -11.15 -12.76
C GLU A 400 21.46 -10.42 -12.42
N VAL A 401 21.38 -9.33 -11.66
CA VAL A 401 22.56 -8.56 -11.20
C VAL A 401 23.04 -8.97 -9.80
N GLY A 402 22.57 -10.10 -9.28
CA GLY A 402 23.11 -10.78 -8.09
C GLY A 402 22.53 -10.37 -6.75
N PHE A 403 21.36 -9.70 -6.71
CA PHE A 403 20.67 -9.44 -5.44
C PHE A 403 19.87 -10.65 -4.96
N ARG A 404 19.73 -10.79 -3.63
CA ARG A 404 18.69 -11.62 -3.02
C ARG A 404 17.42 -10.79 -2.84
N VAL A 405 16.33 -11.14 -3.51
CA VAL A 405 15.07 -10.36 -3.47
C VAL A 405 14.01 -11.02 -2.59
N LEU A 406 13.55 -10.29 -1.58
CA LEU A 406 12.46 -10.67 -0.70
C LEU A 406 11.15 -10.01 -1.18
N THR A 407 10.15 -10.83 -1.48
CA THR A 407 8.75 -10.37 -1.66
C THR A 407 7.85 -11.15 -0.73
N HIS A 408 6.68 -10.56 -0.47
CA HIS A 408 5.66 -11.13 0.39
C HIS A 408 5.08 -12.45 -0.11
N ARG A 409 4.91 -13.41 0.80
CA ARG A 409 4.32 -14.76 0.55
C ARG A 409 3.39 -15.27 1.65
N VAL A 410 3.42 -14.67 2.85
CA VAL A 410 2.59 -15.07 4.00
C VAL A 410 1.63 -13.96 4.40
N VAL A 411 2.09 -12.72 4.42
CA VAL A 411 1.27 -11.52 4.63
C VAL A 411 1.22 -10.68 3.35
N PRO A 412 0.23 -9.80 3.17
CA PRO A 412 0.17 -8.93 2.00
C PRO A 412 1.28 -7.86 1.98
N PRO A 413 1.73 -7.41 0.79
CA PRO A 413 2.65 -6.27 0.68
C PRO A 413 2.01 -4.93 1.05
N ASN A 414 0.67 -4.84 0.97
CA ASN A 414 -0.11 -3.67 1.37
C ASN A 414 -0.30 -3.59 2.90
N ASP A 415 -1.08 -2.61 3.36
CA ASP A 415 -1.34 -2.32 4.78
C ASP A 415 -1.85 -3.52 5.60
N GLY A 416 -2.44 -4.53 4.96
CA GLY A 416 -2.82 -5.79 5.59
C GLY A 416 -1.63 -6.61 6.14
N GLY A 417 -0.39 -6.27 5.78
CA GLY A 417 0.83 -6.83 6.36
C GLY A 417 1.56 -5.89 7.33
N LEU A 418 1.08 -4.66 7.53
CA LEU A 418 1.81 -3.61 8.25
C LEU A 418 2.02 -3.93 9.74
N ALA A 419 1.00 -4.49 10.39
CA ALA A 419 1.04 -4.80 11.81
C ALA A 419 2.15 -5.80 12.21
N LEU A 420 2.49 -6.74 11.31
CA LEU A 420 3.61 -7.67 11.52
C LEU A 420 4.94 -6.91 11.62
N GLY A 421 5.17 -5.96 10.72
CA GLY A 421 6.38 -5.13 10.74
C GLY A 421 6.46 -4.24 11.97
N GLN A 422 5.34 -3.62 12.36
CA GLN A 422 5.23 -2.85 13.59
C GLN A 422 5.63 -3.67 14.83
N ALA A 423 5.14 -4.90 14.94
CA ALA A 423 5.49 -5.81 16.04
C ALA A 423 7.01 -6.04 16.13
N MET A 424 7.67 -6.29 15.00
CA MET A 424 9.11 -6.54 14.95
C MET A 424 9.95 -5.31 15.31
N VAL A 425 9.55 -4.13 14.83
CA VAL A 425 10.24 -2.88 15.14
C VAL A 425 10.11 -2.54 16.62
N ALA A 426 8.89 -2.62 17.17
CA ALA A 426 8.65 -2.37 18.59
C ALA A 426 9.39 -3.36 19.49
N ALA A 427 9.38 -4.65 19.16
CA ALA A 427 10.09 -5.67 19.92
C ALA A 427 11.61 -5.44 19.97
N THR A 428 12.18 -4.85 18.92
CA THR A 428 13.61 -4.53 18.88
C THR A 428 13.94 -3.24 19.65
N ARG A 429 13.04 -2.24 19.61
CA ARG A 429 13.21 -0.97 20.35
C ARG A 429 12.92 -1.06 21.85
N ALA A 430 12.15 -2.06 22.27
CA ALA A 430 11.82 -2.29 23.68
C ALA A 430 12.89 -3.09 24.44
N ARG A 431 13.90 -3.62 23.74
CA ARG A 431 15.10 -4.24 24.32
C ARG A 431 16.15 -3.17 24.60
#